data_AF-A0A419JRS0-F1
#
_entry.id   AF-A0A419JRS0-F1
#
_cell.length_a   1.000
_cell.length_b   1.000
_cell.length_c   1.000
_cell.angle_alpha   90.00
_cell.angle_beta   90.00
_cell.angle_gamma   90.00
#
_symmetry.space_group_name_H-M   'P 1'
#
loop_
_entity.id
_entity.type
_entity.pdbx_description
1 polymer ?
#
loop_
_entity_poly.entity_id
_entity_poly.type
_entity_poly.pdbx_seq_one_letter_code
_entity_poly.pdbx_strand_id
1 'polypeptide(L)'
;VKTLGKNPACLVKPFIYSYTSWFFHLIVYFLGFYTLGFSQVANYSSQIAILFSITLAIQTIPIGFPIGLVEGVMTYLGNLLFQVDLATSSLAALMIRSVTFWFQILVGYLIAQWMGLTQLLRRNLTQKMNFSENRVSQ
;
A
#
# COMPACT_ATOMS: atom_id res chain seq x y z
N VAL A 1 11.42 17.69 -20.40
CA VAL A 1 11.95 17.98 -19.05
C VAL A 1 12.07 19.47 -18.67
N LYS A 2 11.55 20.44 -19.45
CA LYS A 2 11.70 21.89 -19.16
C LYS A 2 10.48 22.57 -18.50
N THR A 3 9.61 21.84 -17.81
CA THR A 3 8.35 22.40 -17.26
C THR A 3 8.21 22.27 -15.73
N LEU A 4 9.22 21.72 -15.04
CA LEU A 4 9.17 21.46 -13.59
C LEU A 4 9.55 22.66 -12.70
N GLY A 5 10.06 23.75 -13.27
CA GLY A 5 10.59 24.89 -12.49
C GLY A 5 9.59 25.96 -12.05
N LYS A 6 8.30 25.87 -12.41
CA LYS A 6 7.36 27.00 -12.26
C LYS A 6 6.55 27.00 -10.94
N ASN A 7 6.55 25.91 -10.17
CA ASN A 7 5.80 25.88 -8.90
C ASN A 7 6.33 24.81 -7.91
N PRO A 8 7.24 25.15 -6.98
CA PRO A 8 7.80 24.20 -6.02
C PRO A 8 6.74 23.62 -5.07
N ALA A 9 5.61 24.33 -4.88
CA ALA A 9 4.46 23.85 -4.11
C ALA A 9 3.79 22.59 -4.70
N CYS A 10 3.96 22.31 -6.00
CA CYS A 10 3.38 21.12 -6.64
C CYS A 10 4.16 19.83 -6.30
N LEU A 11 5.42 19.95 -5.90
CA LEU A 11 6.25 18.84 -5.40
C LEU A 11 6.09 18.58 -3.90
N VAL A 12 5.69 19.60 -3.14
CA VAL A 12 5.41 19.45 -1.70
C VAL A 12 4.22 18.52 -1.47
N LYS A 13 3.20 18.56 -2.34
CA LYS A 13 2.02 17.69 -2.26
C LYS A 13 2.33 16.19 -2.32
N PRO A 14 3.09 15.67 -3.31
CA PRO A 14 3.49 14.26 -3.34
C PRO A 14 4.46 13.89 -2.21
N PHE A 15 5.30 14.83 -1.75
CA PHE A 15 6.15 14.60 -0.57
C PHE A 15 5.34 14.41 0.71
N ILE A 16 4.35 15.28 0.98
CA ILE A 16 3.47 15.16 2.15
C ILE A 16 2.65 13.88 2.07
N TYR A 17 2.17 13.50 0.88
CA TYR A 17 1.43 12.25 0.68
C TYR A 17 2.31 11.02 0.93
N SER A 18 3.55 11.02 0.44
CA SER A 18 4.51 9.94 0.68
C SER A 18 4.83 9.81 2.18
N TYR A 19 5.09 10.94 2.85
CA TYR A 19 5.36 10.96 4.29
C TYR A 19 4.17 10.50 5.12
N THR A 20 2.97 10.96 4.78
CA THR A 20 1.72 10.54 5.44
C THR A 20 1.47 9.05 5.23
N SER A 21 1.68 8.53 4.02
CA SER A 21 1.57 7.10 3.72
C SER A 21 2.56 6.28 4.54
N TRP A 22 3.81 6.75 4.64
CA TRP A 22 4.83 6.08 5.44
C TRP A 22 4.51 6.09 6.93
N PHE A 23 3.97 7.21 7.44
CA PHE A 23 3.53 7.34 8.83
C PHE A 23 2.34 6.41 9.15
N PHE A 24 1.36 6.31 8.25
CA PHE A 24 0.26 5.35 8.39
C PHE A 24 0.75 3.90 8.34
N HIS A 25 1.72 3.58 7.48
CA HIS A 25 2.37 2.26 7.46
C HIS A 25 3.03 1.93 8.81
N LEU A 26 3.72 2.90 9.43
CA LEU A 26 4.31 2.72 10.76
C LEU A 26 3.25 2.52 11.84
N ILE A 27 2.20 3.36 11.86
CA ILE A 27 1.09 3.25 12.82
C ILE A 27 0.48 1.86 12.76
N VAL A 28 0.30 1.31 11.58
CA VAL A 28 -0.33 -0.01 11.38
C VAL A 28 0.55 -1.13 11.92
N TYR A 29 1.87 -1.05 11.70
CA TYR A 29 2.80 -1.98 12.32
C TYR A 29 2.72 -1.89 13.85
N PHE A 30 2.72 -0.67 14.40
CA PHE A 30 2.55 -0.44 15.84
C PHE A 30 1.22 -0.95 16.36
N LEU A 31 0.12 -0.75 15.64
CA LEU A 31 -1.22 -1.18 16.04
C LEU A 31 -1.35 -2.70 16.01
N GLY A 32 -0.74 -3.37 15.03
CA GLY A 32 -0.66 -4.83 14.98
C GLY A 32 0.14 -5.44 16.13
N PHE A 33 1.23 -4.79 16.56
CA PHE A 33 1.95 -5.21 17.78
C PHE A 33 1.22 -4.83 19.08
N TYR A 34 0.47 -3.73 19.07
CA TYR A 34 -0.32 -3.27 20.21
C TYR A 34 -1.54 -4.16 20.48
N THR A 35 -2.25 -4.61 19.44
CA THR A 35 -3.39 -5.54 19.58
C THR A 35 -2.99 -6.90 20.12
N LEU A 36 -1.73 -7.30 19.93
CA LEU A 36 -1.16 -8.52 20.51
C LEU A 36 -0.89 -8.40 22.03
N GLY A 37 -1.05 -7.22 22.64
CA GLY A 37 -0.85 -7.03 24.09
C GLY A 37 0.61 -7.03 24.54
N PHE A 38 1.58 -7.02 23.62
CA PHE A 38 3.00 -6.94 23.95
C PHE A 38 3.36 -5.53 24.45
N SER A 39 3.18 -5.27 25.74
CA SER A 39 3.67 -4.04 26.39
C SER A 39 5.20 -3.89 26.33
N GLN A 40 5.94 -4.95 25.94
CA GLN A 40 7.40 -5.00 25.82
C GLN A 40 7.90 -5.16 24.38
N VAL A 41 7.25 -4.52 23.40
CA VAL A 41 7.69 -4.54 21.98
C VAL A 41 9.17 -4.16 21.81
N ALA A 42 9.70 -3.29 22.69
CA ALA A 42 11.10 -2.85 22.66
C ALA A 42 12.11 -3.98 22.94
N ASN A 43 11.76 -4.98 23.76
CA ASN A 43 12.65 -6.09 24.10
C ASN A 43 12.75 -7.14 22.98
N TYR A 44 11.75 -7.19 22.09
CA TYR A 44 11.68 -8.16 21.00
C TYR A 44 12.13 -7.59 19.65
N SER A 45 12.82 -6.45 19.66
CA SER A 45 13.31 -5.75 18.46
C SER A 45 14.14 -6.64 17.52
N SER A 46 15.00 -7.50 18.06
CA SER A 46 15.80 -8.46 17.29
C SER A 46 14.93 -9.52 16.59
N GLN A 47 13.90 -10.02 17.25
CA GLN A 47 12.99 -11.04 16.72
C GLN A 47 12.08 -10.46 15.63
N ILE A 48 11.62 -9.21 15.82
CA ILE A 48 10.86 -8.46 14.81
C ILE A 48 11.73 -8.24 13.57
N ALA A 49 13.01 -7.89 13.73
CA ALA A 49 13.93 -7.73 12.60
C ALA A 49 14.12 -9.02 11.81
N ILE A 50 14.26 -10.16 12.49
CA ILE A 50 14.36 -11.49 11.85
C ILE A 50 13.07 -11.83 11.10
N LEU A 51 11.91 -11.69 11.76
CA LEU A 51 10.60 -11.94 11.16
C LEU A 51 10.41 -11.09 9.90
N PHE A 52 10.73 -9.80 10.00
CA PHE A 52 10.61 -8.84 8.90
C PHE A 52 11.53 -9.18 7.73
N SER A 53 12.80 -9.50 8.00
CA SER A 53 13.77 -9.81 6.95
C SER A 53 13.41 -11.08 6.19
N ILE A 54 12.99 -12.14 6.88
CA ILE A 54 12.56 -13.39 6.24
C ILE A 54 11.29 -13.16 5.43
N THR A 55 10.32 -12.46 6.01
CA THR A 55 9.04 -12.15 5.35
C THR A 55 9.26 -11.30 4.09
N LEU A 56 10.16 -10.31 4.14
CA LEU A 56 10.58 -9.53 2.97
C LEU A 56 11.23 -10.40 1.91
N ALA A 57 12.17 -11.27 2.28
CA ALA A 57 12.84 -12.16 1.33
C ALA A 57 11.83 -13.02 0.56
N ILE A 58 10.82 -13.55 1.25
CA ILE A 58 9.74 -14.32 0.64
C ILE A 58 8.90 -13.44 -0.29
N GLN A 59 8.56 -12.22 0.14
CA GLN A 59 7.78 -11.27 -0.68
C GLN A 59 8.53 -10.75 -1.91
N THR A 60 9.86 -10.71 -1.88
CA THR A 60 10.68 -10.24 -3.02
C THR A 60 10.76 -11.24 -4.17
N ILE A 61 10.33 -12.48 -3.98
CA ILE A 61 10.25 -13.48 -5.05
C ILE A 61 8.92 -13.25 -5.79
N PRO A 62 8.91 -12.70 -7.01
CA PRO A 62 7.70 -12.26 -7.71
C PRO A 62 6.97 -13.44 -8.39
N ILE A 63 7.11 -14.65 -7.85
CA ILE A 63 6.32 -15.81 -8.27
C ILE A 63 4.94 -15.59 -7.67
N GLY A 64 3.87 -15.64 -8.48
CA GLY A 64 2.47 -15.41 -8.11
C GLY A 64 1.98 -16.25 -6.93
N PHE A 65 2.45 -15.89 -5.74
CA PHE A 65 2.36 -16.71 -4.55
C PHE A 65 0.96 -16.56 -3.97
N PRO A 66 0.30 -17.66 -3.56
CA PRO A 66 -1.03 -17.59 -2.99
C PRO A 66 -1.08 -16.60 -1.82
N ILE A 67 -2.12 -15.77 -1.83
CA ILE A 67 -2.31 -14.63 -0.93
C ILE A 67 -2.20 -15.06 0.55
N GLY A 68 -2.44 -16.33 0.89
CA GLY A 68 -2.34 -16.87 2.26
C GLY A 68 -1.01 -17.50 2.69
N LEU A 69 -0.03 -17.77 1.80
CA LEU A 69 1.18 -18.48 2.26
C LEU A 69 2.08 -17.60 3.11
N VAL A 70 2.30 -16.35 2.70
CA VAL A 70 3.08 -15.39 3.51
C VAL A 70 2.41 -15.12 4.85
N GLU A 71 1.07 -15.13 4.93
CA GLU A 71 0.35 -15.10 6.21
C GLU A 71 0.66 -16.33 7.05
N GLY A 72 0.63 -17.52 6.46
CA GLY A 72 1.01 -18.76 7.12
C GLY A 72 2.45 -18.73 7.64
N VAL A 73 3.40 -18.28 6.81
CA VAL A 73 4.82 -18.19 7.20
C VAL A 73 5.02 -17.14 8.31
N MET A 74 4.39 -15.98 8.19
CA MET A 74 4.49 -14.93 9.20
C MET A 74 3.84 -15.36 10.53
N THR A 75 2.73 -16.08 10.46
CA THR A 75 2.06 -16.67 11.64
C THR A 75 2.95 -17.72 12.31
N TYR A 76 3.52 -18.63 11.52
CA TYR A 76 4.38 -19.70 12.01
C TYR A 76 5.66 -19.15 12.65
N LEU A 77 6.33 -18.21 11.99
CA LEU A 77 7.51 -17.52 12.54
C LEU A 77 7.14 -16.66 13.75
N GLY A 78 5.97 -16.02 13.75
CA GLY A 78 5.44 -15.27 14.89
C GLY A 78 5.26 -16.15 16.13
N ASN A 79 4.60 -17.30 15.96
CA ASN A 79 4.44 -18.29 17.02
C ASN A 79 5.80 -18.83 17.52
N LEU A 80 6.72 -19.15 16.61
CA LEU A 80 8.04 -19.68 16.96
C LEU A 80 8.94 -18.67 17.69
N LEU A 81 8.96 -17.42 17.24
CA LEU A 81 9.87 -16.38 17.75
C LEU A 81 9.34 -15.71 19.01
N PHE A 82 8.04 -15.45 19.07
CA PHE A 82 7.41 -14.69 20.16
C PHE A 82 6.69 -15.61 21.17
N GLN A 83 6.64 -16.93 20.91
CA GLN A 83 5.97 -17.94 21.76
C GLN A 83 4.50 -17.61 22.06
N VAL A 84 3.83 -16.97 21.10
CA VAL A 84 2.43 -16.54 21.20
C VAL A 84 1.54 -17.55 20.53
N ASP A 85 0.32 -17.72 21.01
CA ASP A 85 -0.65 -18.61 20.36
C ASP A 85 -0.81 -18.32 18.85
N LEU A 86 -1.09 -19.40 18.11
CA LEU A 86 -1.21 -19.38 16.66
C LEU A 86 -2.35 -18.47 16.21
N ALA A 87 -3.45 -18.43 16.97
CA ALA A 87 -4.60 -17.56 16.69
C ALA A 87 -4.21 -16.08 16.74
N THR A 88 -3.46 -15.68 17.77
CA THR A 88 -3.04 -14.28 17.97
C THR A 88 -2.03 -13.86 16.90
N SER A 89 -1.07 -14.72 16.59
CA SER A 89 -0.07 -14.48 15.53
C SER A 89 -0.72 -14.37 14.14
N SER A 90 -1.73 -15.19 13.86
CA SER A 90 -2.49 -15.15 12.60
C SER A 90 -3.32 -13.89 12.46
N LEU A 91 -3.98 -13.47 13.56
CA LEU A 91 -4.74 -12.23 13.59
C LEU A 91 -3.84 -11.01 13.30
N ALA A 92 -2.63 -10.97 13.87
CA ALA A 92 -1.67 -9.92 13.61
C ALA A 92 -1.17 -9.93 12.15
N ALA A 93 -0.84 -11.10 11.61
CA ALA A 93 -0.45 -11.25 10.22
C ALA A 93 -1.56 -10.77 9.26
N LEU A 94 -2.82 -11.15 9.52
CA LEU A 94 -3.99 -10.71 8.77
C LEU A 94 -4.25 -9.20 8.87
N MET A 95 -4.05 -8.59 10.05
CA MET A 95 -4.15 -7.13 10.22
C MET A 95 -3.10 -6.40 9.38
N ILE A 96 -1.84 -6.83 9.47
CA ILE A 96 -0.74 -6.25 8.71
C ILE A 96 -1.02 -6.39 7.20
N ARG A 97 -1.54 -7.54 6.77
CA ARG A 97 -1.87 -7.81 5.37
C ARG A 97 -3.09 -7.09 4.84
N SER A 98 -4.12 -6.96 5.65
CA SER A 98 -5.28 -6.08 5.38
C SER A 98 -4.78 -4.72 4.94
N VAL A 99 -3.84 -4.14 5.68
CA VAL A 99 -3.31 -2.81 5.36
C VAL A 99 -2.29 -2.81 4.22
N THR A 100 -1.27 -3.67 4.29
CA THR A 100 -0.14 -3.61 3.36
C THR A 100 -0.48 -4.13 1.97
N PHE A 101 -1.53 -4.96 1.83
CA PHE A 101 -1.94 -5.51 0.54
C PHE A 101 -3.29 -4.98 0.11
N TRP A 102 -4.34 -5.13 0.91
CA TRP A 102 -5.70 -4.81 0.47
C TRP A 102 -5.94 -3.31 0.28
N PHE A 103 -5.45 -2.47 1.19
CA PHE A 103 -5.56 -1.02 0.99
C PHE A 103 -4.71 -0.53 -0.18
N GLN A 104 -3.51 -1.10 -0.40
CA GLN A 104 -2.68 -0.74 -1.56
C GLN A 104 -3.36 -1.10 -2.88
N ILE A 105 -4.01 -2.27 -2.95
CA ILE A 105 -4.79 -2.68 -4.12
C ILE A 105 -5.96 -1.74 -4.34
N LEU A 106 -6.72 -1.39 -3.30
CA LEU A 106 -7.85 -0.47 -3.41
C LEU A 106 -7.41 0.91 -3.92
N VAL A 107 -6.34 1.46 -3.37
CA VAL A 107 -5.80 2.76 -3.79
C VAL A 107 -5.28 2.69 -5.24
N GLY A 108 -4.54 1.63 -5.58
CA GLY A 108 -4.08 1.40 -6.96
C GLY A 108 -5.23 1.30 -7.95
N TYR A 109 -6.29 0.59 -7.57
CA TYR A 109 -7.51 0.45 -8.37
C TYR A 109 -8.23 1.80 -8.54
N LEU A 110 -8.41 2.57 -7.46
CA LEU A 110 -9.03 3.90 -7.52
C LEU A 110 -8.25 4.84 -8.44
N ILE A 111 -6.92 4.85 -8.37
CA ILE A 111 -6.08 5.66 -9.26
C ILE A 111 -6.25 5.20 -10.71
N ALA A 112 -6.19 3.89 -10.97
CA ALA A 112 -6.38 3.35 -12.33
C ALA A 112 -7.75 3.72 -12.90
N GLN A 113 -8.80 3.60 -12.10
CA GLN A 113 -10.17 3.95 -12.48
C GLN A 113 -10.31 5.46 -12.70
N TRP A 114 -9.71 6.29 -11.86
CA TRP A 114 -9.70 7.75 -12.01
C TRP A 114 -9.01 8.20 -13.30
N MET A 115 -7.84 7.62 -13.60
CA MET A 115 -7.14 7.88 -14.86
C MET A 115 -7.96 7.42 -16.07
N GLY A 116 -8.56 6.22 -15.99
CA GLY A 116 -9.46 5.69 -17.01
C GLY A 116 -10.64 6.62 -17.30
N LEU A 117 -11.34 7.07 -16.26
CA LEU A 117 -12.46 8.02 -16.39
C LEU A 117 -12.00 9.36 -16.98
N THR A 118 -10.90 9.91 -16.48
CA THR A 118 -10.37 11.20 -16.95
C THR A 118 -10.02 11.14 -18.44
N GLN A 119 -9.46 10.02 -18.90
CA GLN A 119 -9.09 9.83 -20.29
C GLN A 119 -10.29 9.67 -21.22
N LEU A 120 -11.33 8.95 -20.77
CA LEU A 120 -12.60 8.84 -21.48
C LEU A 120 -13.32 10.20 -21.57
N LEU A 121 -13.33 10.97 -20.49
CA LEU A 121 -13.97 12.28 -20.45
C LEU A 121 -13.27 13.27 -21.40
N ARG A 122 -11.93 13.26 -21.41
CA ARG A 122 -11.12 14.09 -22.32
C ARG A 122 -11.39 13.74 -23.79
N ARG A 123 -11.47 12.46 -24.15
CA ARG A 123 -11.81 12.02 -25.52
C ARG A 123 -13.17 12.55 -25.98
N ASN A 124 -14.18 12.47 -25.11
CA ASN A 124 -15.54 12.94 -25.42
C ASN A 124 -15.60 14.46 -25.63
N LEU A 125 -14.87 15.24 -24.84
CA LEU A 125 -14.80 16.70 -25.00
C LEU A 125 -14.14 17.10 -26.33
N THR A 126 -13.04 16.44 -26.72
CA THR A 126 -12.37 16.70 -28.00
C THR A 126 -13.27 16.36 -29.19
N GLN A 127 -13.99 15.24 -29.13
CA GLN A 127 -14.99 14.88 -30.15
C GLN A 127 -16.10 15.93 -30.29
N LYS A 128 -16.63 16.41 -29.14
CA LYS A 128 -17.69 17.43 -29.13
C LYS A 128 -17.23 18.75 -29.76
N MET A 129 -15.99 19.18 -29.52
CA MET A 129 -15.45 20.41 -30.11
C MET A 129 -15.27 20.30 -31.63
N ASN A 130 -14.70 19.21 -32.12
CA ASN A 130 -14.57 18.97 -33.57
C ASN A 130 -15.93 18.95 -34.28
N PHE A 131 -16.97 18.40 -33.64
CA PHE A 131 -18.31 18.37 -34.22
C PHE A 131 -18.98 19.75 -34.24
N SER A 132 -18.67 20.62 -33.28
CA SER A 132 -19.15 22.01 -33.29
C SER A 132 -18.44 22.86 -34.33
N GLU A 133 -17.13 22.67 -34.52
CA GLU A 133 -16.32 23.40 -35.50
C GLU A 133 -16.77 23.07 -36.94
N ASN A 134 -17.04 21.79 -37.22
CA ASN A 134 -17.56 21.34 -38.51
C ASN A 134 -18.99 21.82 -38.83
N ARG A 135 -19.75 22.30 -37.83
CA ARG A 135 -21.09 22.86 -38.02
C ARG A 135 -21.12 24.37 -38.18
N VAL A 136 -20.02 25.06 -37.86
CA VAL A 136 -19.88 26.51 -38.03
C VAL A 136 -19.21 26.84 -39.37
N SER A 137 -18.50 25.88 -39.97
CA SER A 137 -17.84 25.99 -41.27
C SER A 137 -18.71 25.57 -42.47
N GLN A 138 -19.96 25.16 -42.23
CA GLN A 138 -21.00 24.96 -43.25
C GLN A 138 -22.10 26.01 -43.12
#